data_AF-A0A2V8ZTQ8-F1
#
_entry.id   AF-A0A2V8ZTQ8-F1
#
_cell.length_a   1.000
_cell.length_b   1.000
_cell.length_c   1.000
_cell.angle_alpha   90.00
_cell.angle_beta   90.00
_cell.angle_gamma   90.00
#
_symmetry.space_group_name_H-M   'P 1'
#
loop_
_entity.id
_entity.type
_entity.pdbx_description
1 polymer ?
#
loop_
_entity_poly.entity_id
_entity_poly.type
_entity_poly.pdbx_seq_one_letter_code
_entity_poly.pdbx_strand_id
1 'polypeptide(L)'
;MNDPIDSLPKLSLQSEDEMILFILQRFVRADPTIPLTKLDEHERILRFNIGRNGTAAYHPGLVKSFDDQLATFKVYAMTKHYDKMNLWAHYGAYHRGYCLEFLNEGPLFENAKEVNYLPPDQMSILITDPSIFNGDFFFCKTLDWSNEEEVRLVAHRGQGPRVKMNDPRWLNRIILGKEMQDSHRQKIREWAGQREPQLTVAEAHLDPVSRTIKLKC
;
A
#
# COMPACT_ATOMS: atom_id res chain seq x y z
N MET A 1 -5.76 -5.38 -3.73
CA MET A 1 -5.13 -4.41 -4.65
C MET A 1 -5.55 -4.76 -6.06
N ASN A 2 -5.63 -3.77 -6.94
CA ASN A 2 -6.02 -3.99 -8.35
C ASN A 2 -4.87 -4.57 -9.18
N ASP A 3 -3.64 -4.44 -8.70
CA ASP A 3 -2.46 -5.14 -9.20
C ASP A 3 -2.07 -6.23 -8.17
N PRO A 4 -2.02 -7.51 -8.56
CA PRO A 4 -1.69 -8.62 -7.67
C PRO A 4 -0.24 -8.61 -7.18
N ILE A 5 0.66 -7.86 -7.82
CA ILE A 5 2.06 -7.72 -7.41
C ILE A 5 2.37 -6.35 -6.78
N ASP A 6 1.40 -5.43 -6.77
CA ASP A 6 1.55 -4.15 -6.09
C ASP A 6 1.74 -4.36 -4.57
N SER A 7 2.72 -3.64 -4.01
CA SER A 7 3.19 -3.79 -2.63
C SER A 7 3.78 -5.17 -2.27
N LEU A 8 4.08 -6.04 -3.24
CA LEU A 8 4.84 -7.28 -3.05
C LEU A 8 6.25 -7.11 -3.62
N PRO A 9 7.20 -6.58 -2.84
CA PRO A 9 8.53 -6.36 -3.35
C PRO A 9 9.23 -7.68 -3.64
N LYS A 10 10.12 -7.66 -4.63
CA LYS A 10 10.91 -8.84 -4.99
C LYS A 10 12.07 -8.97 -3.99
N LEU A 11 12.10 -10.05 -3.23
CA LEU A 11 13.29 -10.34 -2.40
C LEU A 11 14.46 -10.73 -3.30
N SER A 12 15.57 -10.00 -3.18
CA SER A 12 16.81 -10.34 -3.88
C SER A 12 17.37 -11.66 -3.37
N LEU A 13 18.06 -12.41 -4.25
CA LEU A 13 18.83 -13.56 -3.80
C LEU A 13 19.96 -13.06 -2.90
N GLN A 14 20.05 -13.62 -1.70
CA GLN A 14 21.05 -13.25 -0.72
C GLN A 14 22.34 -14.05 -0.93
N SER A 15 23.46 -13.49 -0.51
CA SER A 15 24.67 -14.27 -0.23
C SER A 15 24.42 -15.26 0.92
N GLU A 16 25.32 -16.25 1.07
CA GLU A 16 25.21 -17.20 2.17
C GLU A 16 25.26 -16.51 3.53
N ASP A 17 26.20 -15.57 3.70
CA ASP A 17 26.38 -14.83 4.95
C ASP A 17 25.15 -13.98 5.30
N GLU A 18 24.56 -13.27 4.34
CA GLU A 18 23.34 -12.48 4.57
C GLU A 18 22.16 -13.37 4.97
N MET A 19 22.02 -14.54 4.34
CA MET A 19 20.97 -15.50 4.68
C MET A 19 21.14 -16.08 6.08
N ILE A 20 22.38 -16.45 6.45
CA ILE A 20 22.71 -16.94 7.78
C ILE A 20 22.40 -15.87 8.83
N LEU A 21 22.88 -14.64 8.62
CA LEU A 21 22.64 -13.51 9.52
C LEU A 21 21.15 -13.25 9.71
N PHE A 22 20.37 -13.24 8.62
CA PHE A 22 18.92 -13.06 8.70
C PHE A 22 18.26 -14.15 9.56
N ILE A 23 18.58 -15.43 9.33
CA ILE A 23 17.97 -16.53 10.08
C ILE A 23 18.39 -16.49 11.57
N LEU A 24 19.67 -16.20 11.85
CA LEU A 24 20.16 -16.05 13.22
C LEU A 24 19.48 -14.91 13.97
N GLN A 25 19.31 -13.76 13.33
CA GLN A 25 18.57 -12.63 13.92
C GLN A 25 17.13 -13.02 14.30
N ARG A 26 16.49 -13.91 13.54
CA ARG A 26 15.14 -14.39 13.90
C ARG A 26 15.16 -15.29 15.14
N PHE A 27 16.18 -16.13 15.31
CA PHE A 27 16.33 -16.90 16.55
C PHE A 27 16.51 -15.99 17.75
N VAL A 28 17.35 -14.96 17.65
CA VAL A 28 17.56 -13.97 18.73
C VAL A 28 16.27 -13.18 19.02
N ARG A 29 15.50 -12.80 18.00
CA ARG A 29 14.22 -12.10 18.21
C ARG A 29 13.17 -13.00 18.86
N ALA A 30 13.15 -14.29 18.54
CA ALA A 30 12.24 -15.26 19.11
C ALA A 30 12.61 -15.63 20.56
N ASP A 31 13.90 -15.71 20.87
CA ASP A 31 14.43 -15.93 22.21
C ASP A 31 15.63 -14.98 22.47
N PRO A 32 15.38 -13.79 23.07
CA PRO A 32 16.44 -12.84 23.39
C PRO A 32 17.44 -13.34 24.43
N THR A 33 17.12 -14.44 25.14
CA THR A 33 17.97 -15.01 26.20
C THR A 33 18.79 -16.20 25.71
N ILE A 34 18.74 -16.50 24.41
CA ILE A 34 19.46 -17.62 23.82
C ILE A 34 20.97 -17.53 24.14
N PRO A 35 21.58 -18.59 24.71
CA PRO A 35 23.00 -18.59 25.00
C PRO A 35 23.85 -18.46 23.72
N LEU A 36 24.95 -17.72 23.80
CA LEU A 36 25.89 -17.55 22.68
C LEU A 36 26.36 -18.90 22.11
N THR A 37 26.63 -19.89 22.97
CA THR A 37 27.04 -21.23 22.54
C THR A 37 26.02 -21.93 21.65
N LYS A 38 24.72 -21.70 21.88
CA LYS A 38 23.65 -22.22 21.02
C LYS A 38 23.57 -21.44 19.71
N LEU A 39 23.79 -20.13 19.74
CA LEU A 39 23.85 -19.33 18.51
C LEU A 39 25.02 -19.78 17.61
N ASP A 40 26.20 -20.04 18.18
CA ASP A 40 27.36 -20.55 17.45
C ASP A 40 27.11 -21.94 16.84
N GLU A 41 26.35 -22.78 17.54
CA GLU A 41 25.90 -24.08 17.02
C GLU A 41 24.92 -23.90 15.86
N HIS A 42 23.92 -23.04 16.01
CA HIS A 42 22.98 -22.71 14.92
C HIS A 42 23.70 -22.14 13.70
N GLU A 43 24.66 -21.24 13.90
CA GLU A 43 25.44 -20.66 12.81
C GLU A 43 26.20 -21.75 12.03
N ARG A 44 26.89 -22.67 12.73
CA ARG A 44 27.59 -23.79 12.08
C ARG A 44 26.65 -24.68 11.27
N ILE A 45 25.49 -25.01 11.84
CA ILE A 45 24.48 -25.82 11.15
C ILE A 45 23.96 -25.10 9.90
N LEU A 46 23.69 -23.79 10.01
CA LEU A 46 23.22 -22.98 8.89
C LEU A 46 24.28 -22.89 7.78
N ARG A 47 25.55 -22.62 8.13
CA ARG A 47 26.67 -22.59 7.18
C ARG A 47 26.79 -23.91 6.42
N PHE A 48 26.76 -25.03 7.13
CA PHE A 48 26.84 -26.35 6.50
C PHE A 48 25.66 -26.59 5.54
N ASN A 49 24.44 -26.31 5.98
CA ASN A 49 23.23 -26.61 5.20
C ASN A 49 23.06 -25.66 4.00
N ILE A 50 23.34 -24.37 4.17
CA ILE A 50 23.26 -23.37 3.10
C ILE A 50 24.38 -23.61 2.09
N GLY A 51 25.62 -23.84 2.53
CA GLY A 51 26.72 -24.16 1.61
C GLY A 51 26.50 -25.46 0.82
N ARG A 52 25.80 -26.44 1.40
CA ARG A 52 25.45 -27.70 0.72
C ARG A 52 24.32 -27.54 -0.29
N ASN A 53 23.26 -26.81 0.06
CA ASN A 53 22.02 -26.77 -0.73
C ASN A 53 21.88 -25.49 -1.58
N GLY A 54 22.75 -24.50 -1.36
CA GLY A 54 22.66 -23.16 -1.93
C GLY A 54 21.55 -22.30 -1.29
N THR A 55 21.66 -20.98 -1.44
CA THR A 55 20.66 -20.03 -0.92
C THR A 55 19.31 -20.15 -1.64
N ALA A 56 19.31 -20.56 -2.90
CA ALA A 56 18.08 -20.76 -3.69
C ALA A 56 17.11 -21.77 -3.05
N ALA A 57 17.59 -22.79 -2.34
CA ALA A 57 16.75 -23.78 -1.68
C ALA A 57 15.91 -23.18 -0.52
N TYR A 58 16.39 -22.09 0.09
CA TYR A 58 15.74 -21.44 1.23
C TYR A 58 14.92 -20.22 0.83
N HIS A 59 15.16 -19.66 -0.37
CA HIS A 59 14.48 -18.46 -0.87
C HIS A 59 12.93 -18.57 -0.82
N PRO A 60 12.28 -19.66 -1.25
CA PRO A 60 10.82 -19.76 -1.18
C PRO A 60 10.26 -19.66 0.24
N GLY A 61 10.96 -20.23 1.22
CA GLY A 61 10.57 -20.13 2.63
C GLY A 61 10.72 -18.71 3.18
N LEU A 62 11.71 -17.96 2.71
CA LEU A 62 11.89 -16.55 3.05
C LEU A 62 10.78 -15.69 2.46
N VAL A 63 10.47 -15.86 1.16
CA VAL A 63 9.35 -15.16 0.51
C VAL A 63 8.05 -15.42 1.25
N LYS A 64 7.72 -16.68 1.50
CA LYS A 64 6.50 -17.03 2.24
C LYS A 64 6.46 -16.34 3.60
N SER A 65 7.56 -16.38 4.36
CA SER A 65 7.60 -15.75 5.66
C SER A 65 7.46 -14.23 5.58
N PHE A 66 7.97 -13.62 4.53
CA PHE A 66 7.84 -12.19 4.31
C PHE A 66 6.39 -11.85 3.95
N ASP A 67 5.77 -12.60 3.03
CA ASP A 67 4.34 -12.46 2.69
C ASP A 67 3.43 -12.62 3.91
N ASP A 68 3.72 -13.59 4.80
CA ASP A 68 2.99 -13.79 6.06
C ASP A 68 3.09 -12.54 6.96
N GLN A 69 4.24 -11.84 6.96
CA GLN A 69 4.39 -10.55 7.66
C GLN A 69 3.64 -9.42 6.95
N LEU A 70 3.70 -9.35 5.62
CA LEU A 70 2.96 -8.37 4.82
C LEU A 70 1.46 -8.45 5.06
N ALA A 71 0.94 -9.67 5.20
CA ALA A 71 -0.47 -9.93 5.48
C ALA A 71 -0.94 -9.30 6.80
N THR A 72 -0.03 -8.92 7.70
CA THR A 72 -0.35 -8.23 8.95
C THR A 72 -0.59 -6.73 8.78
N PHE A 73 -0.34 -6.16 7.59
CA PHE A 73 -0.58 -4.76 7.28
C PHE A 73 -1.85 -4.54 6.46
N LYS A 74 -2.24 -3.28 6.36
CA LYS A 74 -3.26 -2.76 5.45
C LYS A 74 -2.72 -1.52 4.78
N VAL A 75 -3.00 -1.42 3.49
CA VAL A 75 -2.65 -0.27 2.66
C VAL A 75 -3.93 0.36 2.15
N TYR A 76 -4.09 1.66 2.36
CA TYR A 76 -5.14 2.46 1.74
C TYR A 76 -4.49 3.45 0.78
N ALA A 77 -4.75 3.25 -0.50
CA ALA A 77 -4.18 3.99 -1.61
C ALA A 77 -5.12 5.12 -2.07
N MET A 78 -4.58 6.31 -2.27
CA MET A 78 -5.28 7.50 -2.73
C MET A 78 -4.46 8.19 -3.82
N THR A 79 -5.07 9.13 -4.53
CA THR A 79 -4.39 10.02 -5.48
C THR A 79 -4.57 11.47 -5.03
N LYS A 80 -3.62 12.33 -5.38
CA LYS A 80 -3.73 13.78 -5.17
C LYS A 80 -4.71 14.45 -6.14
N HIS A 81 -5.14 13.76 -7.20
CA HIS A 81 -5.84 14.36 -8.33
C HIS A 81 -7.15 13.65 -8.65
N TYR A 82 -8.25 14.39 -8.61
CA TYR A 82 -9.54 13.88 -9.06
C TYR A 82 -9.71 13.93 -10.59
N ASP A 83 -8.88 14.67 -11.31
CA ASP A 83 -9.11 15.05 -12.71
C ASP A 83 -8.34 14.18 -13.73
N LYS A 84 -7.68 13.12 -13.26
CA LYS A 84 -6.93 12.17 -14.10
C LYS A 84 -7.87 11.20 -14.80
N MET A 85 -7.99 11.32 -16.12
CA MET A 85 -8.89 10.52 -16.95
C MET A 85 -8.65 9.01 -16.82
N ASN A 86 -7.38 8.59 -16.80
CA ASN A 86 -6.98 7.19 -16.64
C ASN A 86 -7.45 6.62 -15.30
N LEU A 87 -7.39 7.40 -14.20
CA LEU A 87 -7.82 6.90 -12.89
C LEU A 87 -9.33 6.66 -12.85
N TRP A 88 -10.12 7.50 -13.51
CA TRP A 88 -11.55 7.24 -13.67
C TRP A 88 -11.86 6.02 -14.54
N ALA A 89 -11.04 5.76 -15.57
CA ALA A 89 -11.18 4.57 -16.39
C ALA A 89 -10.89 3.30 -15.58
N HIS A 90 -9.78 3.27 -14.83
CA HIS A 90 -9.32 2.11 -14.08
C HIS A 90 -10.06 1.90 -12.75
N TYR A 91 -10.20 2.94 -11.93
CA TYR A 91 -10.73 2.87 -10.56
C TYR A 91 -12.16 3.40 -10.44
N GLY A 92 -12.56 4.33 -11.32
CA GLY A 92 -13.90 4.91 -11.35
C GLY A 92 -14.96 4.06 -12.06
N ALA A 93 -14.77 2.74 -12.15
CA ALA A 93 -15.66 1.80 -12.85
C ALA A 93 -15.99 2.23 -14.30
N TYR A 94 -14.97 2.66 -15.05
CA TYR A 94 -15.11 3.27 -16.38
C TYR A 94 -16.00 4.52 -16.37
N HIS A 95 -15.70 5.46 -15.46
CA HIS A 95 -16.47 6.69 -15.25
C HIS A 95 -17.92 6.53 -14.75
N ARG A 96 -18.34 5.32 -14.33
CA ARG A 96 -19.69 5.06 -13.80
C ARG A 96 -19.77 5.10 -12.27
N GLY A 97 -18.61 5.07 -11.61
CA GLY A 97 -18.48 5.10 -10.15
C GLY A 97 -18.38 6.53 -9.60
N TYR A 98 -17.84 6.66 -8.39
CA TYR A 98 -17.59 7.94 -7.72
C TYR A 98 -16.20 7.96 -7.07
N CYS A 99 -15.71 9.15 -6.77
CA CYS A 99 -14.50 9.41 -6.01
C CYS A 99 -14.86 10.09 -4.69
N LEU A 100 -14.14 9.73 -3.62
CA LEU A 100 -14.22 10.40 -2.32
C LEU A 100 -13.03 11.33 -2.18
N GLU A 101 -13.30 12.62 -2.02
CA GLU A 101 -12.28 13.65 -1.80
C GLU A 101 -12.12 13.88 -0.30
N PHE A 102 -10.88 13.71 0.18
CA PHE A 102 -10.55 13.94 1.58
C PHE A 102 -9.72 15.22 1.74
N LEU A 103 -9.92 15.91 2.85
CA LEU A 103 -9.00 16.94 3.32
C LEU A 103 -7.75 16.24 3.90
N ASN A 104 -6.57 16.77 3.57
CA ASN A 104 -5.32 16.31 4.16
C ASN A 104 -5.13 16.91 5.56
N GLU A 105 -6.03 16.56 6.48
CA GLU A 105 -6.09 17.13 7.83
C GLU A 105 -6.32 16.05 8.90
N GLY A 106 -5.77 16.28 10.09
CA GLY A 106 -5.99 15.46 11.26
C GLY A 106 -5.19 14.15 11.30
N PRO A 107 -5.29 13.41 12.42
CA PRO A 107 -4.40 12.29 12.73
C PRO A 107 -4.52 11.09 11.79
N LEU A 108 -5.61 11.00 11.01
CA LEU A 108 -5.74 9.96 10.01
C LEU A 108 -4.71 10.13 8.88
N PHE A 109 -4.46 11.37 8.46
CA PHE A 109 -3.60 11.68 7.31
C PHE A 109 -2.19 12.15 7.72
N GLU A 110 -1.91 12.33 9.00
CA GLU A 110 -0.54 12.67 9.51
C GLU A 110 0.52 11.67 9.04
N ASN A 111 0.16 10.39 8.89
CA ASN A 111 1.07 9.33 8.43
C ASN A 111 0.89 8.99 6.95
N ALA A 112 0.14 9.80 6.20
CA ALA A 112 0.04 9.64 4.76
C ALA A 112 1.40 9.97 4.13
N LYS A 113 1.92 9.06 3.30
CA LYS A 113 3.17 9.31 2.57
C LYS A 113 2.95 9.12 1.08
N GLU A 114 3.66 9.92 0.31
CA GLU A 114 3.72 9.78 -1.14
C GLU A 114 4.44 8.50 -1.51
N VAL A 115 3.99 7.88 -2.60
CA VAL A 115 4.66 6.72 -3.17
C VAL A 115 5.92 7.19 -3.92
N ASN A 116 7.05 6.58 -3.58
CA ASN A 116 8.30 6.68 -4.30
C ASN A 116 8.29 5.74 -5.51
N TYR A 117 8.42 6.31 -6.70
CA TYR A 117 8.39 5.55 -7.95
C TYR A 117 9.80 5.19 -8.39
N LEU A 118 10.08 3.89 -8.49
CA LEU A 118 11.40 3.35 -8.75
C LEU A 118 11.44 2.55 -10.06
N PRO A 119 12.59 2.52 -10.76
CA PRO A 119 12.76 1.62 -11.90
C PRO A 119 12.76 0.15 -11.44
N PRO A 120 12.41 -0.81 -12.32
CA PRO A 120 12.25 -2.22 -11.93
C PRO A 120 13.47 -2.88 -11.29
N ASP A 121 14.68 -2.45 -11.64
CA ASP A 121 15.95 -2.93 -11.07
C ASP A 121 16.19 -2.46 -9.62
N GLN A 122 15.49 -1.42 -9.18
CA GLN A 122 15.55 -0.88 -7.82
C GLN A 122 14.38 -1.34 -6.94
N MET A 123 13.44 -2.12 -7.48
CA MET A 123 12.29 -2.66 -6.74
C MET A 123 12.61 -3.92 -5.92
N SER A 124 13.84 -4.42 -6.01
CA SER A 124 14.27 -5.56 -5.20
C SER A 124 14.75 -5.13 -3.82
N ILE A 125 14.35 -5.87 -2.78
CA ILE A 125 14.74 -5.56 -1.40
C ILE A 125 15.61 -6.67 -0.84
N LEU A 126 16.66 -6.27 -0.13
CA LEU A 126 17.49 -7.17 0.66
C LEU A 126 16.76 -7.51 1.95
N ILE A 127 16.64 -8.80 2.29
CA ILE A 127 15.89 -9.22 3.48
C ILE A 127 16.51 -8.75 4.80
N THR A 128 17.80 -8.37 4.76
CA THR A 128 18.57 -7.77 5.84
C THR A 128 18.34 -6.28 5.98
N ASP A 129 17.66 -5.63 5.03
CA ASP A 129 17.37 -4.20 5.06
C ASP A 129 16.42 -3.88 6.23
N PRO A 130 16.84 -3.05 7.20
CA PRO A 130 16.01 -2.71 8.35
C PRO A 130 14.72 -1.96 7.97
N SER A 131 14.68 -1.28 6.82
CA SER A 131 13.48 -0.57 6.32
C SER A 131 12.30 -1.51 6.06
N ILE A 132 12.56 -2.80 5.82
CA ILE A 132 11.53 -3.83 5.72
C ILE A 132 10.63 -3.83 6.96
N PHE A 133 11.21 -3.73 8.15
CA PHE A 133 10.45 -3.81 9.40
C PHE A 133 9.59 -2.58 9.65
N ASN A 134 9.92 -1.46 9.00
CA ASN A 134 9.16 -0.21 9.09
C ASN A 134 8.03 -0.13 8.04
N GLY A 135 7.97 -1.10 7.11
CA GLY A 135 6.98 -1.10 6.04
C GLY A 135 7.24 -0.07 4.96
N ASP A 136 8.47 0.46 4.84
CA ASP A 136 8.77 1.55 3.90
C ASP A 136 8.54 1.16 2.44
N PHE A 137 8.70 -0.13 2.11
CA PHE A 137 8.41 -0.67 0.77
C PHE A 137 6.92 -0.55 0.38
N PHE A 138 6.00 -0.43 1.33
CA PHE A 138 4.60 -0.14 1.01
C PHE A 138 4.47 1.22 0.34
N PHE A 139 5.47 2.09 0.42
CA PHE A 139 5.51 3.37 -0.27
C PHE A 139 6.37 3.33 -1.53
N CYS A 140 6.66 2.16 -2.08
CA CYS A 140 7.37 2.02 -3.35
C CYS A 140 6.47 1.41 -4.42
N LYS A 141 6.61 1.88 -5.67
CA LYS A 141 5.90 1.34 -6.85
C LYS A 141 6.76 1.50 -8.09
N THR A 142 6.51 0.72 -9.14
CA THR A 142 7.25 0.87 -10.39
C THR A 142 6.90 2.18 -11.09
N LEU A 143 7.86 2.74 -11.84
CA LEU A 143 7.68 3.97 -12.64
C LEU A 143 6.49 3.91 -13.62
N ASP A 144 6.09 2.73 -14.09
CA ASP A 144 4.95 2.56 -15.01
C ASP A 144 3.62 3.10 -14.44
N TRP A 145 3.53 3.23 -13.11
CA TRP A 145 2.37 3.73 -12.39
C TRP A 145 2.56 5.14 -11.83
N SER A 146 3.60 5.87 -12.23
CA SER A 146 3.91 7.20 -11.68
C SER A 146 2.83 8.25 -11.99
N ASN A 147 2.01 8.00 -13.02
CA ASN A 147 0.86 8.81 -13.40
C ASN A 147 -0.28 8.81 -12.37
N GLU A 148 -0.26 7.90 -11.39
CA GLU A 148 -1.27 7.86 -10.33
C GLU A 148 -1.05 8.93 -9.26
N GLU A 149 0.19 9.40 -9.09
CA GLU A 149 0.60 10.32 -8.03
C GLU A 149 0.04 9.89 -6.66
N GLU A 150 0.31 8.62 -6.35
CA GLU A 150 -0.31 7.86 -5.28
C GLU A 150 0.21 8.33 -3.90
N VAL A 151 -0.71 8.38 -2.95
CA VAL A 151 -0.45 8.62 -1.53
C VAL A 151 -1.03 7.44 -0.75
N ARG A 152 -0.26 6.86 0.15
CA ARG A 152 -0.67 5.67 0.92
C ARG A 152 -0.79 5.99 2.41
N LEU A 153 -1.75 5.33 3.03
CA LEU A 153 -1.81 5.11 4.47
C LEU A 153 -1.51 3.64 4.74
N VAL A 154 -0.60 3.37 5.68
CA VAL A 154 -0.20 2.02 6.06
C VAL A 154 -0.48 1.84 7.55
N ALA A 155 -1.19 0.77 7.90
CA ALA A 155 -1.54 0.46 9.28
C ALA A 155 -1.45 -1.04 9.56
N HIS A 156 -1.15 -1.41 10.80
CA HIS A 156 -1.16 -2.80 11.23
C HIS A 156 -2.59 -3.31 11.41
N ARG A 157 -2.88 -4.55 11.01
CA ARG A 157 -4.21 -5.19 11.09
C ARG A 157 -4.74 -5.36 12.52
N GLY A 158 -3.89 -5.25 13.54
CA GLY A 158 -4.27 -5.41 14.94
C GLY A 158 -5.36 -4.45 15.43
N GLN A 159 -5.62 -3.35 14.73
CA GLN A 159 -6.61 -2.34 15.10
C GLN A 159 -8.04 -2.63 14.59
N GLY A 160 -8.31 -3.85 14.09
CA GLY A 160 -9.63 -4.24 13.57
C GLY A 160 -9.90 -3.75 12.14
N PRO A 161 -11.01 -4.15 11.49
CA PRO A 161 -11.25 -3.92 10.06
C PRO A 161 -11.49 -2.45 9.70
N ARG A 162 -11.89 -1.62 10.67
CA ARG A 162 -12.40 -0.27 10.44
C ARG A 162 -11.43 0.77 10.99
N VAL A 163 -11.21 1.82 10.22
CA VAL A 163 -10.56 3.04 10.70
C VAL A 163 -11.66 4.03 11.06
N LYS A 164 -11.61 4.60 12.27
CA LYS A 164 -12.60 5.57 12.72
C LYS A 164 -12.20 6.96 12.23
N MET A 165 -13.04 7.57 11.40
CA MET A 165 -12.96 9.00 11.13
C MET A 165 -13.63 9.73 12.28
N ASN A 166 -12.85 10.44 13.08
CA ASN A 166 -13.36 11.13 14.27
C ASN A 166 -14.01 12.47 13.92
N ASP A 167 -13.57 13.10 12.84
CA ASP A 167 -14.19 14.30 12.29
C ASP A 167 -14.83 13.95 10.94
N PRO A 168 -16.15 14.08 10.79
CA PRO A 168 -16.78 13.86 9.51
C PRO A 168 -16.18 14.77 8.44
N ARG A 169 -15.83 16.03 8.76
CA ARG A 169 -15.39 17.07 7.80
C ARG A 169 -14.20 16.67 6.94
N TRP A 170 -13.39 15.71 7.38
CA TRP A 170 -12.29 15.18 6.59
C TRP A 170 -12.75 14.57 5.25
N LEU A 171 -13.97 14.04 5.17
CA LEU A 171 -14.59 13.75 3.88
C LEU A 171 -15.22 15.03 3.34
N ASN A 172 -14.55 15.64 2.37
CA ASN A 172 -14.89 16.96 1.83
C ASN A 172 -16.00 16.88 0.78
N ARG A 173 -15.89 15.91 -0.14
CA ARG A 173 -16.75 15.83 -1.32
C ARG A 173 -16.91 14.40 -1.82
N ILE A 174 -18.06 14.12 -2.44
CA ILE A 174 -18.22 13.01 -3.36
C ILE A 174 -18.23 13.57 -4.78
N ILE A 175 -17.39 13.04 -5.65
CA ILE A 175 -17.36 13.38 -7.07
C ILE A 175 -17.99 12.22 -7.83
N LEU A 176 -19.08 12.47 -8.55
CA LEU A 176 -19.78 11.48 -9.35
C LEU A 176 -19.14 11.37 -10.73
N GLY A 177 -19.00 10.14 -11.24
CA GLY A 177 -18.51 9.89 -12.58
C GLY A 177 -19.49 10.34 -13.67
N LYS A 178 -18.95 10.80 -14.80
CA LYS A 178 -19.74 11.37 -15.90
C LYS A 178 -20.78 10.41 -16.49
N GLU A 179 -20.51 9.10 -16.44
CA GLU A 179 -21.37 8.04 -16.98
C GLU A 179 -22.22 7.34 -15.89
N MET A 180 -22.27 7.91 -14.67
CA MET A 180 -23.09 7.35 -13.60
C MET A 180 -24.59 7.42 -13.95
N GLN A 181 -25.32 6.34 -13.67
CA GLN A 181 -26.78 6.30 -13.82
C GLN A 181 -27.48 7.27 -12.86
N ASP A 182 -28.52 7.96 -13.33
CA ASP A 182 -29.24 8.98 -12.55
C ASP A 182 -29.83 8.45 -11.24
N SER A 183 -30.30 7.20 -11.23
CA SER A 183 -30.77 6.53 -10.01
C SER A 183 -29.69 6.42 -8.93
N HIS A 184 -28.44 6.15 -9.32
CA HIS A 184 -27.30 6.14 -8.41
C HIS A 184 -26.89 7.55 -7.98
N ARG A 185 -26.91 8.52 -8.92
CA ARG A 185 -26.61 9.93 -8.61
C ARG A 185 -27.56 10.44 -7.52
N GLN A 186 -28.86 10.22 -7.71
CA GLN A 186 -29.89 10.64 -6.77
C GLN A 186 -29.70 9.99 -5.40
N LYS A 187 -29.46 8.68 -5.37
CA LYS A 187 -29.22 7.95 -4.12
C LYS A 187 -28.01 8.46 -3.35
N ILE A 188 -26.92 8.78 -4.05
CA ILE A 188 -25.71 9.35 -3.42
C ILE A 188 -25.98 10.75 -2.88
N ARG A 189 -26.70 11.60 -3.62
CA ARG A 189 -27.11 12.93 -3.16
C ARG A 189 -27.99 12.85 -1.91
N GLU A 190 -28.90 11.88 -1.85
CA GLU A 190 -29.71 11.61 -0.66
C GLU A 190 -28.86 11.21 0.54
N TRP A 191 -27.93 10.26 0.38
CA TRP A 191 -26.99 9.89 1.45
C TRP A 191 -26.12 11.04 1.93
N ALA A 192 -25.62 11.86 1.00
CA ALA A 192 -24.83 13.04 1.30
C ALA A 192 -25.63 14.10 2.09
N GLY A 193 -26.94 14.22 1.81
CA GLY A 193 -27.89 15.09 2.51
C GLY A 193 -28.27 14.61 3.91
N GLN A 194 -28.13 13.31 4.20
CA GLN A 194 -28.43 12.73 5.52
C GLN A 194 -27.28 12.87 6.52
N ARG A 195 -26.11 13.33 6.09
CA ARG A 195 -24.93 13.51 6.93
C ARG A 195 -24.88 14.92 7.53
N GLU A 196 -24.35 15.04 8.75
CA GLU A 196 -23.97 16.31 9.38
C GLU A 196 -22.43 16.37 9.53
N PRO A 197 -21.73 17.40 9.00
CA PRO A 197 -22.26 18.41 8.08
C PRO A 197 -22.68 17.80 6.74
N GLN A 198 -23.53 18.50 6.00
CA GLN A 198 -23.93 18.06 4.67
C GLN A 198 -22.70 17.88 3.77
N LEU A 199 -22.64 16.75 3.06
CA LEU A 199 -21.52 16.45 2.18
C LEU A 199 -21.75 17.05 0.78
N THR A 200 -20.75 17.76 0.27
CA THR A 200 -20.83 18.33 -1.09
C THR A 200 -20.78 17.21 -2.12
N VAL A 201 -21.66 17.25 -3.11
CA VAL A 201 -21.67 16.30 -4.24
C VAL A 201 -21.51 17.07 -5.55
N ALA A 202 -20.43 16.77 -6.27
CA ALA A 202 -20.13 17.35 -7.58
C ALA A 202 -20.12 16.28 -8.67
N GLU A 203 -20.27 16.69 -9.93
CA GLU A 203 -20.24 15.81 -11.10
C GLU A 203 -19.01 16.09 -11.95
N ALA A 204 -18.25 15.04 -12.22
CA ALA A 204 -17.15 15.08 -13.17
C ALA A 204 -17.71 15.15 -14.60
N HIS A 205 -17.18 16.06 -15.41
CA HIS A 205 -17.46 16.12 -16.84
C HIS A 205 -16.16 16.40 -17.61
N LEU A 206 -16.10 15.98 -18.87
CA LEU A 206 -14.99 16.30 -19.76
C LEU A 206 -15.22 17.70 -20.35
N ASP A 207 -14.31 18.63 -20.07
CA ASP A 207 -14.32 19.92 -20.74
C ASP A 207 -13.77 19.74 -22.18
N PRO A 208 -14.57 20.04 -23.23
CA PRO A 208 -14.14 19.83 -24.61
C PRO A 208 -12.98 20.75 -25.03
N VAL A 209 -12.78 21.88 -24.35
CA VAL A 209 -11.73 22.84 -24.68
C VAL A 209 -10.40 22.44 -24.09
N SER A 210 -10.30 22.33 -22.76
CA SER A 210 -9.06 21.94 -22.08
C SER A 210 -8.75 20.45 -22.18
N ARG A 211 -9.72 19.61 -22.58
CA ARG A 211 -9.62 18.15 -22.61
C ARG A 211 -9.30 17.54 -21.24
N THR A 212 -9.59 18.27 -20.16
CA THR A 212 -9.46 17.78 -18.79
C THR A 212 -10.81 17.51 -18.17
N ILE A 213 -10.81 16.77 -17.06
CA ILE A 213 -12.01 16.66 -16.22
C ILE A 213 -12.20 17.96 -15.45
N LYS A 214 -13.45 18.42 -15.36
CA LYS A 214 -13.88 19.54 -14.52
C LYS A 214 -15.05 19.11 -13.66
N LEU A 215 -15.30 19.85 -12.58
CA LEU A 215 -16.40 19.60 -11.67
C LEU A 215 -17.55 20.58 -11.93
N LYS A 216 -18.77 20.06 -11.89
CA LYS A 216 -20.00 20.83 -11.84
C LYS A 216 -20.65 20.58 -10.47
N CYS A 217 -20.84 21.63 -9.69
CA CYS A 217 -21.54 21.57 -8.41
C CYS A 217 -23.06 21.64 -8.63
#